data_AF-A0A257LNX2-F1
#
_entry.id   AF-A0A257LNX2-F1
#
_cell.length_a   1.000
_cell.length_b   1.000
_cell.length_c   1.000
_cell.angle_alpha   90.00
_cell.angle_beta   90.00
_cell.angle_gamma   90.00
#
_symmetry.space_group_name_H-M   'P 1'
#
loop_
_entity.id
_entity.type
_entity.pdbx_description
1 polymer ?
#
loop_
_entity_poly.entity_id
_entity_poly.type
_entity_poly.pdbx_seq_one_letter_code
_entity_poly.pdbx_strand_id
1 'polypeptide(L)'
;MPFFGAVLALENSIVAGNTAPSAANGPDIHNDGTVNATGAHHVQAAIAGTGTVPGSATIGTAAPRRSPLGNYGGPTQTRALLPTSPARNAAVGSPAPTAQRGLPIIGTADIGAYEAGNQLATIYIAYIWESLPTAGNGLITDPLHAST
;
A
#
# COMPACT_ATOMS: atom_id res chain seq x y z
N MET A 1 7.11 -25.81 -34.71
CA MET A 1 7.36 -24.57 -33.95
C MET A 1 6.69 -24.72 -32.60
N PRO A 2 7.41 -24.96 -31.48
CA PRO A 2 6.72 -25.08 -30.19
C PRO A 2 6.23 -23.69 -29.77
N PHE A 3 4.98 -23.64 -29.31
CA PHE A 3 4.33 -22.44 -28.82
C PHE A 3 5.08 -21.86 -27.62
N PHE A 4 5.27 -20.54 -27.59
CA PHE A 4 5.76 -19.82 -26.42
C PHE A 4 4.82 -20.11 -25.24
N GLY A 5 5.33 -20.72 -24.18
CA GLY A 5 4.60 -20.78 -22.91
C GLY A 5 4.29 -19.36 -22.44
N ALA A 6 3.05 -19.10 -22.02
CA ALA A 6 2.65 -17.79 -21.53
C ALA A 6 3.54 -17.38 -20.34
N VAL A 7 4.01 -16.12 -20.34
CA VAL A 7 4.81 -15.54 -19.26
C VAL A 7 3.96 -14.53 -18.50
N LEU A 8 3.80 -14.73 -17.19
CA LEU A 8 3.28 -13.73 -16.26
C LEU A 8 4.44 -12.99 -15.61
N ALA A 9 4.48 -11.66 -15.70
CA ALA A 9 5.42 -10.84 -14.94
C ALA A 9 4.75 -10.34 -13.66
N LEU A 10 5.39 -10.54 -12.51
CA LEU A 10 4.98 -9.99 -11.23
C LEU A 10 6.08 -9.06 -10.72
N GLU A 11 5.68 -7.87 -10.29
CA GLU A 11 6.56 -6.90 -9.64
C GLU A 11 5.82 -6.29 -8.45
N ASN A 12 6.39 -6.37 -7.24
CA ASN A 12 5.86 -5.69 -6.04
C ASN A 12 4.33 -5.83 -5.87
N SER A 13 3.84 -7.07 -6.01
CA SER A 13 2.44 -7.38 -6.28
C SER A 13 1.79 -8.19 -5.17
N ILE A 14 0.46 -8.04 -5.03
CA ILE A 14 -0.32 -8.92 -4.16
C ILE A 14 -1.37 -9.68 -4.98
N VAL A 15 -1.26 -11.00 -5.00
CA VAL A 15 -2.22 -11.90 -5.64
C VAL A 15 -2.87 -12.73 -4.53
N ALA A 16 -4.17 -12.52 -4.28
CA ALA A 16 -4.85 -13.21 -3.20
C ALA A 16 -6.35 -13.32 -3.41
N GLY A 17 -6.94 -14.37 -2.80
CA GLY A 17 -8.38 -14.56 -2.73
C GLY A 17 -8.94 -15.21 -3.98
N ASN A 18 -8.16 -16.05 -4.67
CA ASN A 18 -8.73 -16.94 -5.67
C ASN A 18 -9.81 -17.81 -5.02
N THR A 19 -10.96 -17.94 -5.70
CA THR A 19 -12.15 -18.67 -5.21
C THR A 19 -12.44 -19.91 -6.04
N ALA A 20 -11.55 -20.28 -6.97
CA ALA A 20 -11.69 -21.48 -7.77
C ALA A 20 -11.88 -22.74 -6.89
N PRO A 21 -12.83 -23.65 -7.21
CA PRO A 21 -13.10 -24.84 -6.43
C PRO A 21 -11.86 -25.72 -6.18
N SER A 22 -11.77 -26.25 -4.96
CA SER A 22 -10.60 -26.86 -4.34
C SER A 22 -10.14 -28.22 -4.89
N ALA A 23 -10.62 -28.68 -6.05
CA ALA A 23 -10.20 -29.98 -6.60
C ALA A 23 -8.69 -30.06 -6.89
N ALA A 24 -7.96 -28.94 -6.77
CA ALA A 24 -6.50 -28.89 -6.81
C ALA A 24 -5.85 -27.91 -5.79
N ASN A 25 -6.50 -27.60 -4.65
CA ASN A 25 -6.05 -26.52 -3.75
C ASN A 25 -5.89 -25.17 -4.49
N GLY A 26 -6.97 -24.65 -5.08
CA GLY A 26 -6.96 -23.50 -6.00
C GLY A 26 -5.93 -22.43 -5.65
N PRO A 27 -4.73 -22.47 -6.26
CA PRO A 27 -3.66 -21.55 -5.90
C PRO A 27 -4.09 -20.15 -6.30
N ASP A 28 -3.56 -19.13 -5.66
CA ASP A 28 -3.78 -17.75 -6.13
C ASP A 28 -3.19 -17.54 -7.53
N ILE A 29 -2.22 -18.38 -7.91
CA ILE A 29 -1.67 -18.45 -9.26
C ILE A 29 -1.54 -19.92 -9.68
N HIS A 30 -2.28 -20.32 -10.70
CA HIS A 30 -2.04 -21.57 -11.43
C HIS A 30 -1.06 -21.30 -12.57
N ASN A 31 0.09 -21.98 -12.57
CA ASN A 31 1.18 -21.73 -13.51
C ASN A 31 1.60 -23.01 -14.22
N ASP A 32 1.26 -23.11 -15.51
CA ASP A 32 1.76 -24.14 -16.44
C ASP A 32 2.84 -23.60 -17.40
N GLY A 33 3.22 -22.32 -17.25
CA GLY A 33 4.21 -21.62 -18.06
C GLY A 33 5.34 -21.05 -17.20
N THR A 34 5.54 -19.74 -17.29
CA THR A 34 6.57 -19.06 -16.49
C THR A 34 5.98 -17.87 -15.74
N VAL A 35 6.24 -17.78 -14.43
CA VAL A 35 6.00 -16.58 -13.62
C VAL A 35 7.34 -15.91 -13.34
N ASN A 36 7.64 -14.82 -14.01
CA ASN A 36 8.83 -14.02 -13.75
C ASN A 36 8.55 -13.05 -12.59
N ALA A 37 9.09 -13.34 -11.41
CA ALA A 37 8.81 -12.61 -10.18
C ALA A 37 10.01 -11.75 -9.78
N THR A 38 9.83 -10.42 -9.73
CA THR A 38 10.84 -9.44 -9.31
C THR A 38 10.38 -8.60 -8.11
N GLY A 39 11.31 -8.31 -7.20
CA GLY A 39 10.99 -7.56 -5.98
C GLY A 39 10.38 -8.45 -4.89
N ALA A 40 9.33 -7.96 -4.21
CA ALA A 40 8.63 -8.69 -3.17
C ALA A 40 7.16 -8.95 -3.57
N HIS A 41 6.63 -10.11 -3.21
CA HIS A 41 5.25 -10.43 -3.52
C HIS A 41 4.53 -11.00 -2.32
N HIS A 42 3.22 -10.90 -2.37
CA HIS A 42 2.37 -11.54 -1.40
C HIS A 42 1.33 -12.38 -2.13
N VAL A 43 1.45 -13.71 -2.00
CA VAL A 43 0.60 -14.71 -2.64
C VAL A 43 0.03 -15.62 -1.55
N GLN A 44 -1.24 -15.43 -1.20
CA GLN A 44 -1.82 -15.98 0.04
C GLN A 44 -1.99 -17.51 -0.01
N ALA A 45 -2.58 -18.04 -1.09
CA ALA A 45 -2.88 -19.45 -1.29
C ALA A 45 -1.83 -20.20 -2.13
N ALA A 46 -0.65 -19.58 -2.32
CA ALA A 46 0.50 -20.09 -3.10
C ALA A 46 0.38 -20.02 -4.63
N ILE A 47 1.50 -20.35 -5.28
CA ILE A 47 1.66 -20.57 -6.73
C ILE A 47 1.79 -22.08 -6.93
N ALA A 48 0.98 -22.69 -7.80
CA ALA A 48 1.06 -24.13 -8.08
C ALA A 48 0.86 -24.44 -9.58
N GLY A 49 1.23 -25.65 -10.00
CA GLY A 49 1.25 -26.09 -11.40
C GLY A 49 2.61 -26.67 -11.77
N THR A 50 2.84 -26.99 -13.05
CA THR A 50 4.12 -27.56 -13.54
C THR A 50 5.09 -26.52 -14.10
N GLY A 51 4.68 -25.26 -14.14
CA GLY A 51 5.47 -24.15 -14.65
C GLY A 51 6.62 -23.73 -13.74
N THR A 52 7.43 -22.80 -14.23
CA THR A 52 8.60 -22.28 -13.52
C THR A 52 8.34 -20.93 -12.88
N VAL A 53 8.99 -20.66 -11.74
CA VAL A 53 9.00 -19.35 -11.09
C VAL A 53 10.46 -18.90 -10.93
N PRO A 54 11.12 -18.49 -12.02
CA PRO A 54 12.49 -18.00 -11.94
C PRO A 54 12.53 -16.71 -11.11
N GLY A 55 13.31 -16.71 -10.02
CA GLY A 55 13.52 -15.55 -9.16
C GLY A 55 13.79 -15.89 -7.70
N SER A 56 14.35 -14.95 -6.94
CA SER A 56 14.54 -15.02 -5.49
C SER A 56 13.55 -14.13 -4.73
N ALA A 57 12.44 -13.77 -5.38
CA ALA A 57 11.47 -12.85 -4.82
C ALA A 57 10.86 -13.43 -3.54
N THR A 58 10.76 -12.62 -2.49
CA THR A 58 10.15 -13.06 -1.23
C THR A 58 8.64 -13.18 -1.45
N ILE A 59 8.09 -14.38 -1.23
CA ILE A 59 6.64 -14.63 -1.31
C ILE A 59 6.10 -14.80 0.11
N GLY A 60 5.34 -13.81 0.58
CA GLY A 60 4.55 -13.95 1.81
C GLY A 60 3.25 -14.71 1.54
N THR A 61 2.89 -15.67 2.39
CA THR A 61 1.63 -16.46 2.31
C THR A 61 0.60 -16.10 3.39
N ALA A 62 0.89 -15.11 4.24
CA ALA A 62 -0.04 -14.65 5.26
C ALA A 62 -1.33 -14.04 4.66
N ALA A 63 -2.34 -13.72 5.47
CA ALA A 63 -3.41 -12.88 4.96
C ALA A 63 -2.83 -11.50 4.59
N PRO A 64 -3.10 -10.96 3.39
CA PRO A 64 -2.57 -9.65 3.01
C PRO A 64 -3.29 -8.49 3.74
N ARG A 65 -4.36 -8.79 4.52
CA ARG A 65 -5.10 -7.85 5.39
C ARG A 65 -5.45 -6.53 4.68
N ARG A 66 -6.38 -6.64 3.73
CA ARG A 66 -6.85 -5.52 2.90
C ARG A 66 -8.35 -5.36 3.05
N SER A 67 -8.82 -4.13 2.89
CA SER A 67 -10.23 -3.81 2.81
C SER A 67 -10.85 -4.35 1.50
N PRO A 68 -12.18 -4.51 1.41
CA PRO A 68 -12.86 -4.81 0.15
C PRO A 68 -12.52 -3.81 -0.96
N LEU A 69 -12.69 -4.18 -2.23
CA LEU A 69 -12.53 -3.24 -3.33
C LEU A 69 -13.53 -2.08 -3.16
N GLY A 70 -13.04 -0.85 -3.22
CA GLY A 70 -13.87 0.31 -2.96
C GLY A 70 -13.19 1.62 -3.30
N ASN A 71 -13.91 2.72 -3.09
CA ASN A 71 -13.36 4.06 -3.24
C ASN A 71 -12.59 4.44 -1.97
N TYR A 72 -11.25 4.42 -2.06
CA TYR A 72 -10.35 4.89 -1.01
C TYR A 72 -9.58 6.15 -1.47
N GLY A 73 -10.18 6.92 -2.38
CA GLY A 73 -9.57 8.08 -3.05
C GLY A 73 -8.91 7.72 -4.38
N GLY A 74 -8.66 8.74 -5.21
CA GLY A 74 -8.03 8.62 -6.53
C GLY A 74 -9.02 8.27 -7.66
N PRO A 75 -8.51 8.05 -8.89
CA PRO A 75 -9.32 7.88 -10.10
C PRO A 75 -9.91 6.47 -10.27
N THR A 76 -9.53 5.50 -9.42
CA THR A 76 -9.92 4.10 -9.55
C THR A 76 -10.15 3.46 -8.18
N GLN A 77 -11.02 2.45 -8.12
CA GLN A 77 -11.20 1.67 -6.89
C GLN A 77 -9.93 0.88 -6.57
N THR A 78 -9.58 0.81 -5.29
CA THR A 78 -8.41 0.08 -4.78
C THR A 78 -8.79 -0.80 -3.60
N ARG A 79 -7.85 -1.55 -3.03
CA ARG A 79 -8.03 -2.29 -1.77
C ARG A 79 -7.09 -1.70 -0.72
N ALA A 80 -7.62 -0.86 0.17
CA ALA A 80 -6.82 -0.24 1.23
C ALA A 80 -6.15 -1.27 2.13
N LEU A 81 -4.88 -1.05 2.50
CA LEU A 81 -4.16 -1.90 3.43
C LEU A 81 -4.59 -1.61 4.87
N LEU A 82 -4.90 -2.66 5.64
CA LEU A 82 -5.25 -2.53 7.05
C LEU A 82 -3.99 -2.24 7.90
N PRO A 83 -4.12 -1.61 9.08
CA PRO A 83 -3.03 -1.54 10.05
C PRO A 83 -2.50 -2.94 10.32
N THR A 84 -1.18 -3.15 10.22
CA THR A 84 -0.48 -4.46 10.30
C THR A 84 -0.54 -5.37 9.07
N SER A 85 -0.96 -4.88 7.91
CA SER A 85 -0.80 -5.64 6.67
C SER A 85 0.69 -5.95 6.41
N PRO A 86 1.05 -7.19 6.06
CA PRO A 86 2.41 -7.56 5.67
C PRO A 86 2.85 -6.92 4.35
N ALA A 87 1.92 -6.31 3.61
CA ALA A 87 2.21 -5.57 2.40
C ALA A 87 2.77 -4.16 2.64
N ARG A 88 2.73 -3.67 3.90
CA ARG A 88 3.18 -2.31 4.20
C ARG A 88 4.70 -2.20 4.24
N ASN A 89 5.27 -1.18 3.59
CA ASN A 89 6.70 -0.93 3.46
C ASN A 89 7.50 -2.17 3.00
N ALA A 90 6.88 -3.01 2.17
CA ALA A 90 7.40 -4.34 1.83
C ALA A 90 7.98 -4.41 0.42
N ALA A 91 7.79 -3.39 -0.40
CA ALA A 91 8.29 -3.41 -1.77
C ALA A 91 9.83 -3.42 -1.79
N VAL A 92 10.40 -4.16 -2.74
CA VAL A 92 11.84 -4.24 -2.95
C VAL A 92 12.16 -3.60 -4.29
N GLY A 93 13.01 -2.57 -4.26
CA GLY A 93 13.51 -1.91 -5.47
C GLY A 93 12.46 -1.15 -6.29
N SER A 94 11.27 -0.86 -5.74
CA SER A 94 10.23 -0.13 -6.47
C SER A 94 10.69 1.28 -6.83
N PRO A 95 10.68 1.67 -8.12
CA PRO A 95 10.99 3.03 -8.55
C PRO A 95 9.75 3.94 -8.59
N ALA A 96 8.57 3.43 -8.21
CA ALA A 96 7.32 4.15 -8.35
C ALA A 96 7.30 5.41 -7.46
N PRO A 97 6.97 6.60 -8.01
CA PRO A 97 6.89 7.83 -7.22
C PRO A 97 5.54 8.02 -6.52
N THR A 98 4.49 7.34 -7.00
CA THR A 98 3.11 7.47 -6.50
C THR A 98 2.38 6.14 -6.55
N ALA A 99 1.40 5.97 -5.65
CA ALA A 99 0.42 4.89 -5.73
C ALA A 99 -0.61 5.14 -6.84
N GLN A 100 -1.46 4.15 -7.14
CA GLN A 100 -2.57 4.28 -8.10
C GLN A 100 -3.57 5.40 -7.75
N ARG A 101 -3.60 5.85 -6.48
CA ARG A 101 -4.41 7.00 -6.04
C ARG A 101 -3.83 8.36 -6.46
N GLY A 102 -2.62 8.40 -7.03
CA GLY A 102 -1.88 9.63 -7.31
C GLY A 102 -1.21 10.26 -6.08
N LEU A 103 -1.23 9.56 -4.94
CA LEU A 103 -0.60 10.00 -3.71
C LEU A 103 0.89 9.59 -3.71
N PRO A 104 1.82 10.46 -3.28
CA PRO A 104 3.24 10.15 -3.26
C PRO A 104 3.59 8.91 -2.41
N ILE A 105 4.65 8.23 -2.80
CA ILE A 105 5.31 7.22 -1.97
C ILE A 105 6.36 7.95 -1.12
N ILE A 106 6.35 7.71 0.20
CA ILE A 106 7.32 8.28 1.14
C ILE A 106 8.07 7.13 1.81
N GLY A 107 9.37 7.02 1.52
CA GLY A 107 10.19 5.91 2.01
C GLY A 107 10.00 4.65 1.18
N THR A 108 9.97 3.49 1.84
CA THR A 108 9.75 2.20 1.18
C THR A 108 8.29 2.05 0.78
N ALA A 109 8.03 1.77 -0.49
CA ALA A 109 6.68 1.54 -1.00
C ALA A 109 6.02 0.31 -0.34
N ASP A 110 4.70 0.37 -0.25
CA ASP A 110 3.86 -0.80 -0.03
C ASP A 110 3.84 -1.66 -1.31
N ILE A 111 3.62 -2.98 -1.18
CA ILE A 111 3.34 -3.81 -2.36
C ILE A 111 1.87 -3.68 -2.78
N GLY A 112 1.63 -3.64 -4.09
CA GLY A 112 0.30 -3.50 -4.70
C GLY A 112 -0.10 -2.06 -5.01
N ALA A 113 -1.39 -1.85 -5.28
CA ALA A 113 -1.91 -0.60 -5.82
C ALA A 113 -2.12 0.54 -4.80
N TYR A 114 -1.99 0.24 -3.51
CA TYR A 114 -2.37 1.15 -2.42
C TYR A 114 -1.19 1.41 -1.50
N GLU A 115 -0.85 2.68 -1.32
CA GLU A 115 0.10 3.14 -0.31
C GLU A 115 -0.61 3.63 0.94
N ALA A 116 -0.22 3.12 2.09
CA ALA A 116 -0.75 3.47 3.40
C ALA A 116 0.17 4.47 4.13
N GLY A 117 -0.41 5.31 4.98
CA GLY A 117 0.37 6.26 5.78
C GLY A 117 0.78 7.52 5.03
N ASN A 118 0.46 7.67 3.75
CA ASN A 118 0.52 8.97 3.09
C ASN A 118 -0.70 9.82 3.46
N GLN A 119 -0.74 10.24 4.72
CA GLN A 119 -1.33 11.52 5.05
C GLN A 119 -0.21 12.51 4.74
N LEU A 120 -0.36 13.30 3.67
CA LEU A 120 0.28 14.61 3.66
C LEU A 120 -0.02 15.16 5.04
N ALA A 121 1.02 15.47 5.83
CA ALA A 121 0.83 16.22 7.05
C ALA A 121 0.13 17.50 6.59
N THR A 122 -1.20 17.48 6.60
CA THR A 122 -1.99 18.68 6.65
C THR A 122 -1.46 19.27 7.93
N ILE A 123 -0.56 20.24 7.80
CA ILE A 123 -0.17 21.10 8.87
C ILE A 123 -1.51 21.72 9.26
N TYR A 124 -2.22 21.08 10.18
CA TYR A 124 -3.26 21.73 10.92
C TYR A 124 -2.48 22.79 11.67
N ILE A 125 -2.37 23.97 11.06
CA ILE A 125 -2.18 25.18 11.82
C ILE A 125 -3.47 25.23 12.65
N ALA A 126 -3.47 24.53 13.78
CA ALA A 126 -4.49 24.72 14.76
C ALA A 126 -4.28 26.16 15.20
N TYR A 127 -5.08 27.07 14.64
CA TYR A 127 -5.29 28.36 15.27
C TYR A 127 -5.97 28.04 16.60
N ILE A 128 -5.16 27.74 17.61
CA ILE A 128 -5.60 27.64 18.98
C ILE A 128 -5.86 29.09 19.38
N TRP A 129 -7.07 29.58 19.10
CA TRP A 129 -7.58 30.75 19.78
C TRP A 129 -7.96 30.29 21.19
N GLU A 130 -6.99 30.25 22.10
CA GLU A 130 -7.37 30.34 23.50
C GLU A 130 -7.79 31.78 23.73
N SER A 131 -9.08 32.00 23.96
CA SER A 131 -9.49 33.22 24.64
C SER A 131 -8.94 33.12 26.05
N LEU A 132 -7.79 33.74 26.31
CA LEU A 132 -7.35 33.99 27.67
C LEU A 132 -8.55 34.63 28.39
N PRO A 133 -8.96 34.13 29.57
CA PRO A 133 -10.03 34.78 30.30
C PRO A 133 -9.65 36.24 30.44
N THR A 134 -10.55 37.13 30.01
CA THR A 134 -10.38 38.57 30.16
C THR A 134 -9.97 38.79 31.60
N ALA A 135 -8.72 39.20 31.79
CA ALA A 135 -8.12 39.28 33.10
C ALA A 135 -9.01 40.15 33.99
N GLY A 136 -9.67 39.50 34.95
CA GLY A 136 -10.03 40.17 36.18
C GLY A 136 -8.71 40.63 36.82
N ASN A 137 -8.49 41.93 36.79
CA ASN A 137 -7.66 42.73 37.68
C ASN A 137 -6.30 42.15 38.16
N GLY A 138 -5.29 42.12 37.30
CA GLY A 138 -3.92 41.96 37.79
C GLY A 138 -2.88 42.29 36.74
N LEU A 139 -2.42 43.55 36.77
CA LEU A 139 -1.19 44.08 36.14
C LEU A 139 -0.39 43.07 35.29
N ILE A 140 -0.70 43.00 33.99
CA ILE A 140 0.28 42.61 32.98
C ILE A 140 0.61 43.89 32.24
N THR A 141 1.82 44.40 32.48
CA THR A 141 2.42 45.48 31.71
C THR A 141 2.46 45.04 30.25
N ASP A 142 1.64 45.70 29.43
CA ASP A 142 1.50 45.53 27.99
C ASP A 142 2.87 45.43 27.28
N PRO A 143 3.22 44.32 26.61
CA PRO A 143 4.26 44.35 25.61
C PRO A 143 3.69 45.04 24.36
N LEU A 144 3.98 46.34 24.31
CA LEU A 144 3.93 47.24 23.17
C LEU A 144 4.12 46.48 21.84
N HIS A 145 3.03 46.20 21.12
CA HIS A 145 3.11 45.81 19.70
C HIS A 145 2.58 46.94 18.83
N ALA A 146 3.53 47.83 18.54
CA ALA A 146 3.71 48.66 17.35
C ALA A 146 2.48 49.02 16.50
N SER A 147 2.22 50.32 16.43
CA SER A 147 1.51 50.96 15.32
C SER A 147 2.15 50.65 13.97
N THR A 148 1.33 50.23 13.01
CA THR A 148 0.95 51.01 11.81
C THR A 148 -0.39 50.50 11.31
#